data_AF-A0A9E0BL94-F1
#
_entry.id   AF-A0A9E0BL94-F1
#
_cell.length_a   1.000
_cell.length_b   1.000
_cell.length_c   1.000
_cell.angle_alpha   90.00
_cell.angle_beta   90.00
_cell.angle_gamma   90.00
#
_symmetry.space_group_name_H-M   'P 1'
#
loop_
_entity.id
_entity.type
_entity.pdbx_description
1 polymer ?
#
loop_
_entity_poly.entity_id
_entity_poly.type
_entity_poly.pdbx_seq_one_letter_code
_entity_poly.pdbx_strand_id
1 'polypeptide(L)'
;MEKPVPRPGLIATVLVLMAAAFLLRPLMKPPQLQEGRVLAGPPAWAGIARLDDLRHQTDAWVADRFPARPYLIGGLNAARLAIGDSGSDRVLAGRDGWLFYNDGTRLGPARAKPPLTDAEAAEWLRGLSGR
;
A
#
# COMPACT_ATOMS: atom_id res chain seq x y z
N MET A 1 -33.71 -25.14 -7.98
CA MET A 1 -32.64 -24.27 -7.41
C MET A 1 -33.24 -22.89 -7.22
N GLU A 2 -33.59 -22.52 -5.98
CA GLU A 2 -34.03 -21.16 -5.68
C GLU A 2 -32.81 -20.24 -5.64
N LYS A 3 -32.86 -19.11 -6.37
CA LYS A 3 -31.83 -18.08 -6.32
C LYS A 3 -31.97 -17.31 -4.99
N PRO A 4 -30.91 -17.14 -4.20
CA PRO A 4 -31.01 -16.39 -2.95
C PRO A 4 -31.41 -14.94 -3.25
N VAL A 5 -32.54 -14.50 -2.70
CA VAL A 5 -33.00 -13.10 -2.81
C VAL A 5 -32.07 -12.23 -1.96
N PRO A 6 -31.51 -11.14 -2.53
CA PRO A 6 -30.61 -10.27 -1.77
C PRO A 6 -31.36 -9.62 -0.61
N ARG A 7 -30.78 -9.70 0.59
CA ARG A 7 -31.38 -9.12 1.81
C ARG A 7 -31.40 -7.59 1.66
N PRO A 8 -32.58 -6.94 1.57
CA PRO A 8 -32.68 -5.50 1.29
C PRO A 8 -31.96 -4.65 2.34
N GLY A 9 -31.89 -5.13 3.59
CA GLY A 9 -31.10 -4.51 4.66
C GLY A 9 -29.60 -4.42 4.33
N LEU A 10 -29.01 -5.46 3.72
CA LEU A 10 -27.59 -5.43 3.34
C LEU A 10 -27.33 -4.36 2.28
N ILE A 11 -28.19 -4.28 1.25
CA ILE A 11 -28.06 -3.29 0.19
C ILE A 11 -28.17 -1.88 0.77
N ALA A 12 -29.21 -1.62 1.58
CA ALA A 12 -29.41 -0.33 2.22
C ALA A 12 -28.20 0.07 3.10
N THR A 13 -27.68 -0.86 3.91
CA THR A 13 -26.49 -0.61 4.74
C THR A 13 -25.27 -0.27 3.90
N VAL A 14 -25.00 -1.03 2.83
CA VAL A 14 -23.86 -0.75 1.94
C VAL A 14 -23.98 0.64 1.31
N LEU A 15 -25.18 1.00 0.83
CA LEU A 15 -25.42 2.32 0.23
C LEU A 15 -25.21 3.45 1.25
N VAL A 16 -25.70 3.30 2.48
CA VAL A 16 -25.50 4.28 3.55
C VAL A 16 -24.01 4.43 3.88
N LEU A 17 -23.27 3.33 3.99
CA LEU A 17 -21.82 3.37 4.24
C LEU A 17 -21.06 4.05 3.10
N MET A 18 -21.41 3.77 1.85
CA MET A 18 -20.81 4.42 0.68
C MET A 18 -21.10 5.93 0.66
N ALA A 19 -22.36 6.33 0.93
CA ALA A 19 -22.74 7.73 1.00
C ALA A 19 -22.00 8.46 2.13
N ALA A 20 -21.92 7.85 3.32
CA ALA A 20 -21.16 8.40 4.44
C ALA A 20 -19.67 8.57 4.08
N ALA A 21 -19.03 7.55 3.50
CA ALA A 21 -17.63 7.64 3.09
C ALA A 21 -17.39 8.76 2.05
N PHE A 22 -18.34 8.98 1.14
CA PHE A 22 -18.26 10.05 0.15
C PHE A 22 -18.43 11.44 0.77
N LEU A 23 -19.41 11.60 1.67
CA LEU A 23 -19.73 12.88 2.32
C LEU A 23 -18.71 13.28 3.39
N LEU A 24 -18.09 12.32 4.08
CA LEU A 24 -17.08 12.60 5.10
C LEU A 24 -15.68 12.86 4.51
N ARG A 25 -15.44 12.52 3.23
CA ARG A 25 -14.16 12.74 2.55
C ARG A 25 -13.56 14.15 2.75
N PRO A 26 -14.25 15.27 2.50
CA PRO A 26 -13.67 16.61 2.62
C PRO A 26 -13.21 16.95 4.05
N LEU A 27 -13.69 16.24 5.06
CA LEU A 27 -13.29 16.43 6.46
C LEU A 27 -11.97 15.72 6.79
N MET A 28 -11.49 14.82 5.93
CA MET A 28 -10.31 14.00 6.18
C MET A 28 -9.12 14.51 5.35
N LYS A 29 -8.00 14.82 6.02
CA LYS A 29 -6.75 15.11 5.31
C LYS A 29 -6.26 13.83 4.60
N PRO A 30 -5.99 13.86 3.28
CA PRO A 30 -5.49 12.68 2.58
C PRO A 30 -4.11 12.31 3.13
N PRO A 31 -3.83 11.02 3.38
CA PRO A 31 -2.49 10.59 3.72
C PRO A 31 -1.55 10.90 2.54
N GLN A 32 -0.32 11.31 2.85
CA GLN A 32 0.71 11.44 1.83
C GLN A 32 1.14 10.05 1.38
N LEU A 33 0.78 9.70 0.14
CA LEU A 33 1.27 8.48 -0.50
C LEU A 33 2.46 8.82 -1.39
N GLN A 34 3.58 8.15 -1.13
CA GLN A 34 4.69 8.07 -2.07
C GLN A 34 4.66 6.69 -2.71
N GLU A 35 4.39 6.66 -4.01
CA GLU A 35 4.36 5.41 -4.77
C GLU A 35 5.52 5.38 -5.74
N GLY A 36 6.28 4.27 -5.74
CA GLY A 36 7.38 4.04 -6.68
C GLY A 36 6.93 3.66 -8.09
N ARG A 37 5.67 3.92 -8.45
CA ARG A 37 5.11 3.62 -9.78
C ARG A 37 4.59 4.89 -10.44
N VAL A 38 4.61 4.91 -11.77
CA VAL A 38 4.00 5.96 -12.57
C VAL A 38 2.48 5.75 -12.62
N LEU A 39 1.72 6.82 -12.44
CA LEU A 39 0.25 6.79 -12.54
C LEU A 39 -0.20 6.72 -14.00
N ALA A 40 -1.31 6.04 -14.24
CA ALA A 40 -1.89 5.89 -15.56
C ALA A 40 -2.30 7.25 -16.16
N GLY A 41 -1.94 7.45 -17.42
CA GLY A 41 -2.39 8.58 -18.24
C GLY A 41 -3.87 8.43 -18.65
N PRO A 42 -4.50 9.53 -19.13
CA PRO A 42 -5.85 9.47 -19.67
C PRO A 42 -5.95 8.45 -20.82
N PRO A 43 -7.06 7.70 -20.93
CA PRO A 43 -7.25 6.74 -22.00
C PRO A 43 -7.27 7.44 -23.36
N ALA A 44 -6.60 6.86 -24.35
CA ALA A 44 -6.53 7.38 -25.70
C ALA A 44 -7.38 6.54 -26.66
N TRP A 45 -8.29 7.20 -27.38
CA TRP A 45 -9.08 6.52 -28.41
C TRP A 45 -8.21 6.17 -29.62
N ALA A 46 -8.14 4.88 -29.94
CA ALA A 46 -7.36 4.35 -31.07
C ALA A 46 -8.24 3.61 -32.11
N GLY A 47 -9.56 3.82 -32.06
CA GLY A 47 -10.53 3.20 -32.97
C GLY A 47 -11.20 1.94 -32.41
N ILE A 48 -12.26 1.51 -33.11
CA ILE A 48 -13.17 0.42 -32.69
C ILE A 48 -12.44 -0.93 -32.55
N ALA A 49 -11.42 -1.18 -33.37
CA ALA A 49 -10.63 -2.40 -33.29
C ALA A 49 -9.81 -2.53 -31.99
N ARG A 50 -9.62 -1.43 -31.24
CA ARG A 50 -8.81 -1.38 -30.01
C ARG A 50 -9.65 -1.05 -28.77
N LEU A 51 -10.92 -1.47 -28.77
CA LEU A 51 -11.83 -1.26 -27.64
C LEU A 51 -11.33 -1.89 -26.34
N ASP A 52 -10.65 -3.03 -26.41
CA ASP A 52 -10.12 -3.70 -25.23
C ASP A 52 -8.99 -2.89 -24.57
N ASP A 53 -8.08 -2.33 -25.39
CA ASP A 53 -7.02 -1.44 -24.91
C ASP A 53 -7.60 -0.17 -24.26
N LEU A 54 -8.65 0.40 -24.86
CA LEU A 54 -9.33 1.55 -24.30
C LEU A 54 -9.97 1.24 -22.94
N ARG A 55 -10.61 0.06 -22.83
CA ARG A 55 -11.19 -0.41 -21.57
C ARG A 55 -10.11 -0.53 -20.50
N HIS A 56 -9.01 -1.22 -20.80
CA HIS A 56 -7.91 -1.41 -19.85
C HIS A 56 -7.28 -0.09 -19.40
N GLN A 57 -7.07 0.85 -20.32
CA GLN A 57 -6.56 2.18 -19.99
C GLN A 57 -7.55 2.97 -19.12
N THR A 58 -8.84 2.85 -19.41
CA THR A 58 -9.90 3.51 -18.63
C THR A 58 -9.95 2.95 -17.21
N ASP A 59 -9.93 1.64 -17.05
CA ASP A 59 -9.92 0.97 -15.74
C ASP A 59 -8.71 1.43 -14.91
N ALA A 60 -7.51 1.44 -15.52
CA ALA A 60 -6.29 1.91 -14.85
C ALA A 60 -6.35 3.39 -14.47
N TRP A 61 -6.85 4.24 -15.37
CA TRP A 61 -6.98 5.68 -15.13
C TRP A 61 -7.97 6.01 -14.01
N VAL A 62 -9.13 5.34 -14.02
CA VAL A 62 -10.17 5.48 -12.99
C VAL A 62 -9.65 4.98 -11.64
N ALA A 63 -8.99 3.82 -11.61
CA ALA A 63 -8.39 3.30 -10.40
C ALA A 63 -7.41 4.29 -9.78
N ASP A 64 -6.53 4.89 -10.58
CA ASP A 64 -5.50 5.82 -10.10
C ASP A 64 -6.05 7.15 -9.62
N ARG A 65 -7.16 7.62 -10.19
CA ARG A 65 -7.82 8.87 -9.80
C ARG A 65 -8.95 8.69 -8.81
N PHE A 66 -9.18 7.46 -8.34
CA PHE A 66 -10.25 7.20 -7.41
C PHE A 66 -10.03 7.96 -6.08
N PRO A 67 -10.92 8.90 -5.72
CA PRO A 67 -10.89 9.69 -4.50
C PRO A 67 -10.45 9.02 -3.20
N ALA A 68 -10.95 7.81 -2.95
CA ALA A 68 -10.74 7.10 -1.69
C ALA A 68 -9.42 6.32 -1.67
N ARG A 69 -8.74 6.19 -2.80
CA ARG A 69 -7.50 5.43 -2.97
C ARG A 69 -6.42 5.72 -1.91
N PRO A 70 -6.05 6.99 -1.60
CA PRO A 70 -5.04 7.25 -0.59
C PRO A 70 -5.42 6.74 0.80
N TYR A 71 -6.70 6.87 1.17
CA TYR A 71 -7.21 6.40 2.46
C TYR A 71 -7.26 4.87 2.53
N LEU A 72 -7.65 4.20 1.43
CA LEU A 72 -7.70 2.74 1.37
C LEU A 72 -6.29 2.13 1.46
N ILE A 73 -5.34 2.66 0.69
CA ILE A 73 -3.95 2.19 0.70
C ILE A 73 -3.31 2.50 2.06
N GLY A 74 -3.47 3.73 2.57
CA GLY A 74 -2.94 4.13 3.87
C GLY A 74 -3.50 3.29 5.00
N GLY A 75 -4.83 3.06 5.03
CA GLY A 75 -5.50 2.24 6.02
C GLY A 75 -5.07 0.77 5.97
N LEU A 76 -4.95 0.19 4.77
CA LEU A 76 -4.44 -1.17 4.61
C LEU A 76 -2.99 -1.31 5.09
N ASN A 77 -2.13 -0.35 4.75
CA ASN A 77 -0.74 -0.34 5.20
C ASN A 77 -0.62 -0.15 6.72
N ALA A 78 -1.46 0.70 7.32
CA ALA A 78 -1.52 0.85 8.77
C ALA A 78 -1.98 -0.44 9.46
N ALA A 79 -2.97 -1.14 8.89
CA ALA A 79 -3.43 -2.43 9.41
C ALA A 79 -2.33 -3.51 9.31
N ARG A 80 -1.61 -3.57 8.18
CA ARG A 80 -0.45 -4.47 7.99
C ARG A 80 0.65 -4.19 9.01
N LEU A 81 0.99 -2.91 9.21
CA LEU A 81 1.98 -2.51 10.21
C LEU A 81 1.55 -2.91 11.62
N ALA A 82 0.27 -2.75 11.97
CA ALA A 82 -0.25 -3.12 13.28
C ALA A 82 -0.12 -4.62 13.58
N ILE A 83 -0.14 -5.48 12.55
CA ILE A 83 0.06 -6.93 12.68
C ILE A 83 1.51 -7.37 12.39
N GLY A 84 2.43 -6.44 12.17
CA GLY A 84 3.84 -6.72 11.87
C GLY A 84 4.08 -7.31 10.48
N ASP A 85 3.11 -7.21 9.57
CA ASP A 85 3.26 -7.63 8.18
C ASP A 85 3.93 -6.51 7.38
N SER A 86 5.11 -6.80 6.83
CA SER A 86 5.78 -5.88 5.93
C SER A 86 5.46 -6.27 4.50
N GLY A 87 4.99 -5.30 3.70
CA GLY A 87 4.67 -5.52 2.29
C GLY A 87 5.87 -5.88 1.39
N SER A 88 7.06 -6.10 1.97
CA SER A 88 8.27 -6.57 1.31
C SER A 88 8.94 -7.63 2.16
N ASP A 89 9.31 -8.76 1.55
CA ASP A 89 10.08 -9.82 2.23
C ASP A 89 11.50 -9.37 2.63
N ARG A 90 12.00 -8.25 2.08
CA ARG A 90 13.37 -7.76 2.28
C ARG A 90 13.49 -6.64 3.29
N VAL A 91 12.39 -6.03 3.70
CA VAL A 91 12.39 -4.85 4.58
C VAL A 91 11.33 -5.06 5.65
N LEU A 92 11.63 -4.78 6.92
CA LEU A 92 10.70 -4.75 8.03
C LEU A 92 10.39 -3.30 8.37
N ALA A 93 9.11 -2.95 8.44
CA ALA A 93 8.67 -1.66 8.90
C ALA A 93 8.51 -1.68 10.43
N GLY A 94 9.26 -0.82 11.12
CA GLY A 94 9.17 -0.56 12.55
C GLY A 94 8.31 0.67 12.89
N ARG A 95 8.31 1.05 14.16
CA ARG A 95 7.58 2.25 14.64
C ARG A 95 8.15 3.51 14.00
N ASP A 96 7.32 4.55 13.84
CA ASP A 96 7.71 5.88 13.35
C ASP A 96 8.39 5.89 11.97
N GLY A 97 8.09 4.90 11.14
CA GLY A 97 8.62 4.81 9.76
C GLY A 97 10.05 4.28 9.66
N TRP A 98 10.60 3.72 10.75
CA TRP A 98 11.90 3.05 10.69
C TRP A 98 11.83 1.81 9.78
N LEU A 99 12.81 1.67 8.90
CA LEU A 99 12.92 0.52 8.00
C LEU A 99 14.17 -0.28 8.36
N PHE A 100 14.01 -1.60 8.52
CA PHE A 100 15.10 -2.52 8.81
C PHE A 100 15.24 -3.52 7.67
N TYR A 101 16.45 -3.90 7.31
CA TYR A 101 16.64 -4.95 6.32
C TYR A 101 16.27 -6.32 6.91
N ASN A 102 15.51 -7.12 6.16
CA ASN A 102 15.21 -8.51 6.50
C ASN A 102 16.19 -9.41 5.75
N ASP A 103 17.17 -9.98 6.45
CA ASP A 103 18.15 -10.92 5.91
C ASP A 103 17.59 -12.35 5.77
N GLY A 104 16.26 -12.51 5.81
CA GLY A 104 15.57 -13.80 5.84
C GLY A 104 15.47 -14.40 7.24
N THR A 105 16.20 -13.86 8.23
CA THR A 105 16.03 -14.20 9.64
C THR A 105 15.16 -13.12 10.27
N ARG A 106 13.83 -13.30 10.24
CA ARG A 106 12.80 -12.31 10.65
C ARG A 106 12.97 -11.66 12.05
N LEU A 107 14.01 -12.00 12.82
CA LEU A 107 14.33 -11.47 14.15
C LEU A 107 15.83 -11.63 14.49
N GLY A 108 16.77 -11.11 13.68
CA GLY A 108 18.21 -11.11 14.04
C GLY A 108 18.53 -10.56 15.45
N PRO A 109 17.94 -9.41 15.88
CA PRO A 109 18.18 -8.85 17.21
C PRO A 109 17.52 -9.64 18.35
N ALA A 110 16.44 -10.39 18.08
CA ALA A 110 15.78 -11.20 19.12
C ALA A 110 16.45 -12.56 19.35
N ARG A 111 17.51 -12.88 18.59
CA ARG A 111 18.12 -14.23 18.55
C ARG A 111 19.56 -14.30 19.07
N ALA A 112 20.04 -13.29 19.78
CA ALA A 112 21.41 -13.28 20.31
C ALA A 112 22.48 -13.54 19.24
N LYS A 113 22.30 -13.01 18.01
CA LYS A 113 23.47 -12.79 17.15
C LYS A 113 24.35 -11.80 17.91
N PRO A 114 25.63 -12.14 18.20
CA PRO A 114 26.49 -11.21 18.90
C PRO A 114 26.50 -9.89 18.12
N PRO A 115 26.51 -8.73 18.82
CA PRO A 115 26.67 -7.44 18.15
C PRO A 115 27.88 -7.50 17.21
N LEU A 116 27.85 -6.71 16.13
CA LEU A 116 29.02 -6.54 15.24
C LEU A 116 30.27 -6.46 16.11
N THR A 117 31.27 -7.29 15.81
CA THR A 117 32.54 -7.19 16.52
C THR A 117 33.13 -5.80 16.29
N ASP A 118 33.93 -5.31 17.25
CA ASP A 118 34.54 -3.98 17.12
C ASP A 118 35.31 -3.81 15.80
N ALA A 119 35.86 -4.91 15.27
CA ALA A 119 36.53 -4.95 13.97
C ALA A 119 35.57 -4.74 12.79
N GLU A 120 34.42 -5.43 12.77
CA GLU A 120 33.39 -5.27 11.74
C GLU A 120 32.76 -3.87 11.81
N ALA A 121 32.54 -3.35 13.03
CA ALA A 121 31.99 -2.01 13.24
C ALA A 121 32.96 -0.93 12.73
N ALA A 122 34.27 -1.09 12.98
CA ALA A 122 35.30 -0.19 12.48
C ALA A 122 35.47 -0.26 10.95
N GLU A 123 35.31 -1.43 10.33
CA GLU A 123 35.30 -1.57 8.88
C GLU A 123 34.06 -0.90 8.25
N TRP A 124 32.90 -1.10 8.85
CA TRP A 124 31.66 -0.48 8.40
C TRP A 124 31.68 1.04 8.56
N LEU A 125 32.19 1.55 9.69
CA LEU A 125 32.41 2.98 9.93
C LEU A 125 33.40 3.58 8.93
N ARG A 126 34.48 2.86 8.57
CA ARG A 126 35.43 3.29 7.53
C ARG A 126 34.79 3.38 6.15
N GLY A 127 33.87 2.46 5.82
CA GLY A 127 33.10 2.51 4.58
C GLY A 127 32.11 3.69 4.52
N LEU A 128 31.60 4.13 5.67
CA LEU A 128 30.68 5.27 5.80
C LEU A 128 31.41 6.62 5.95
N SER A 129 32.62 6.65 6.51
CA SER A 129 33.38 7.87 6.77
C SER A 129 34.11 8.43 5.55
N GLY A 130 33.91 7.85 4.36
CA GLY A 130 34.11 8.58 3.12
C GLY A 130 34.74 7.79 1.98
N ARG A 131 34.09 7.92 0.82
CA ARG A 131 34.67 8.77 -0.23
C ARG A 131 34.29 10.21 0.06
#